data_AF-A0A2N9MRL3-F1
#
_entry.id   AF-A0A2N9MRL3-F1
#
_cell.length_a   1.000
_cell.length_b   1.000
_cell.length_c   1.000
_cell.angle_alpha   90.00
_cell.angle_beta   90.00
_cell.angle_gamma   90.00
#
_symmetry.space_group_name_H-M   'P 1'
#
loop_
_entity.id
_entity.type
_entity.pdbx_description
1 polymer ?
#
loop_
_entity_poly.entity_id
_entity_poly.type
_entity_poly.pdbx_seq_one_letter_code
_entity_poly.pdbx_strand_id
1 'polypeptide(L)'
;MAFSPDIFVKERGWHRNLLVVGVEDEDDPTTLAKSAEEIKAYMAYHRCMSGLLVSPAHFRIYRNDLYPGTPESVREVADIPTPHIIGRLPAETRGPEFEDFVQRWLEQLQNNYLTRNISIPADVRDVVESEIVPSLYEGEIGASGSRWPWWTAS
;
A
#
# COMPACT_ATOMS: atom_id res chain seq x y z
N MET A 1 -20.95 -0.53 0.76
CA MET A 1 -20.01 0.05 1.74
C MET A 1 -18.95 0.80 0.98
N ALA A 2 -18.48 1.94 1.48
CA ALA A 2 -17.31 2.61 0.92
C ALA A 2 -16.07 1.88 1.46
N PHE A 3 -15.26 1.31 0.57
CA PHE A 3 -13.93 0.80 0.94
C PHE A 3 -13.15 1.91 1.64
N SER A 4 -12.56 1.60 2.79
CA SER A 4 -11.65 2.49 3.50
C SER A 4 -10.28 1.84 3.46
N PRO A 5 -9.27 2.44 2.82
CA PRO A 5 -7.92 1.89 2.88
C PRO A 5 -7.43 1.89 4.32
N ASP A 6 -6.72 0.85 4.71
CA ASP A 6 -6.14 0.70 6.05
C ASP A 6 -4.97 1.69 6.20
N ILE A 7 -4.13 1.78 5.16
CA ILE A 7 -3.02 2.73 5.09
C ILE A 7 -3.14 3.57 3.81
N PHE A 8 -2.82 4.86 3.91
CA PHE A 8 -2.76 5.77 2.78
C PHE A 8 -1.46 6.56 2.82
N VAL A 9 -1.02 6.99 1.63
CA VAL A 9 0.05 7.97 1.48
C VAL A 9 -0.54 9.19 0.82
N LYS A 10 -0.45 10.35 1.48
CA LYS A 10 -0.99 11.62 0.98
C LYS A 10 0.10 12.54 0.48
N GLU A 11 -0.16 13.24 -0.60
CA GLU A 11 0.73 14.27 -1.13
C GLU A 11 0.95 15.39 -0.10
N ARG A 12 2.19 15.88 0.00
CA ARG A 12 2.51 16.97 0.92
C ARG A 12 1.84 18.27 0.48
N GLY A 13 0.85 18.71 1.25
CA GLY A 13 0.15 19.99 1.05
C GLY A 13 -1.11 19.95 0.20
N TRP A 14 -1.33 18.89 -0.58
CA TRP A 14 -2.57 18.65 -1.32
C TRP A 14 -3.13 17.33 -0.81
N HIS A 15 -4.35 17.32 -0.26
CA HIS A 15 -4.96 16.14 0.39
C HIS A 15 -5.34 15.00 -0.59
N ARG A 16 -4.51 14.73 -1.60
CA ARG A 16 -4.68 13.67 -2.59
C ARG A 16 -3.92 12.42 -2.17
N ASN A 17 -4.55 11.27 -2.31
CA ASN A 17 -3.91 9.97 -2.04
C ASN A 17 -3.01 9.57 -3.21
N LEU A 18 -1.72 9.39 -2.93
CA LEU A 18 -0.68 8.92 -3.86
C LEU A 18 -0.54 7.39 -3.86
N LEU A 19 -0.80 6.76 -2.73
CA LEU A 19 -0.82 5.31 -2.54
C LEU A 19 -1.96 4.96 -1.57
N VAL A 20 -2.64 3.85 -1.85
CA VAL A 20 -3.61 3.26 -0.93
C VAL A 20 -3.26 1.81 -0.69
N VAL A 21 -3.49 1.33 0.53
CA VAL A 21 -3.13 -0.02 0.96
C VAL A 21 -4.34 -0.64 1.64
N GLY A 22 -4.76 -1.80 1.13
CA GLY A 22 -5.64 -2.72 1.84
C GLY A 22 -4.80 -3.80 2.52
N VAL A 23 -5.12 -4.12 3.76
CA VAL A 23 -4.44 -5.12 4.57
C VAL A 23 -5.45 -6.19 4.98
N GLU A 24 -5.20 -7.43 4.56
CA GLU A 24 -5.98 -8.60 4.98
C GLU A 24 -5.11 -9.45 5.89
N ASP A 25 -5.63 -9.90 7.03
CA ASP A 25 -4.88 -10.72 7.99
C ASP A 25 -4.99 -12.23 7.70
N GLU A 26 -5.79 -12.62 6.72
CA GLU A 26 -6.00 -13.99 6.25
C GLU A 26 -5.82 -14.09 4.74
N ASP A 27 -5.38 -15.27 4.27
CA ASP A 27 -5.20 -15.57 2.85
C ASP A 27 -6.45 -16.21 2.22
N ASP A 28 -7.66 -15.87 2.69
CA ASP A 28 -8.89 -16.41 2.12
C ASP A 28 -9.08 -15.88 0.67
N PRO A 29 -9.18 -16.76 -0.34
CA PRO A 29 -9.27 -16.34 -1.73
C PRO A 29 -10.51 -15.48 -2.04
N THR A 30 -11.63 -15.71 -1.33
CA THR A 30 -12.88 -14.97 -1.55
C THR A 30 -12.76 -13.56 -0.99
N THR A 31 -12.21 -13.43 0.21
CA THR A 31 -11.91 -12.14 0.84
C THR A 31 -10.90 -11.36 0.00
N LEU A 32 -9.77 -11.97 -0.39
CA LEU A 32 -8.77 -11.30 -1.21
C LEU A 32 -9.31 -10.85 -2.58
N ALA A 33 -10.17 -11.65 -3.21
CA ALA A 33 -10.81 -11.24 -4.47
C ALA A 33 -11.73 -10.04 -4.27
N LYS A 34 -12.53 -10.05 -3.20
CA LYS A 34 -13.41 -8.93 -2.86
C LYS A 34 -12.62 -7.66 -2.53
N SER A 35 -11.58 -7.74 -1.71
CA SER A 35 -10.73 -6.61 -1.36
C SER A 35 -9.95 -6.07 -2.56
N ALA A 36 -9.57 -6.95 -3.50
CA ALA A 36 -9.01 -6.53 -4.79
C ALA A 36 -10.01 -5.75 -5.66
N GLU A 37 -11.29 -6.13 -5.69
CA GLU A 37 -12.32 -5.33 -6.39
C GLU A 37 -12.55 -3.98 -5.70
N GLU A 38 -12.62 -3.98 -4.38
CA GLU A 38 -12.87 -2.79 -3.58
C GLU A 38 -11.73 -1.75 -3.69
N ILE A 39 -10.47 -2.19 -3.62
CA ILE A 39 -9.31 -1.28 -3.79
C ILE A 39 -9.24 -0.73 -5.22
N LYS A 40 -9.52 -1.55 -6.25
CA LYS A 40 -9.56 -1.09 -7.64
C LYS A 40 -10.65 -0.04 -7.86
N ALA A 41 -11.83 -0.27 -7.30
CA ALA A 41 -12.93 0.69 -7.36
C ALA A 41 -12.57 2.01 -6.66
N TYR A 42 -11.94 1.94 -5.49
CA TYR A 42 -11.46 3.12 -4.77
C TYR A 42 -10.42 3.89 -5.59
N MET A 43 -9.41 3.20 -6.14
CA MET A 43 -8.35 3.79 -6.95
C MET A 43 -8.92 4.50 -8.18
N ALA A 44 -9.87 3.88 -8.88
CA ALA A 44 -10.54 4.49 -10.01
C ALA A 44 -11.31 5.75 -9.61
N TYR A 45 -12.14 5.67 -8.57
CA TYR A 45 -12.98 6.77 -8.10
C TYR A 45 -12.16 7.97 -7.59
N HIS A 46 -11.12 7.72 -6.80
CA HIS A 46 -10.26 8.76 -6.22
C HIS A 46 -9.08 9.14 -7.13
N ARG A 47 -8.98 8.54 -8.32
CA ARG A 47 -7.87 8.73 -9.27
C ARG A 47 -6.50 8.51 -8.63
N CYS A 48 -6.40 7.53 -7.74
CA CYS A 48 -5.16 7.12 -7.12
C CYS A 48 -4.37 6.25 -8.11
N MET A 49 -3.11 6.61 -8.36
CA MET A 49 -2.26 5.95 -9.36
C MET A 49 -1.76 4.59 -8.90
N SER A 50 -1.44 4.44 -7.62
CA SER A 50 -0.84 3.22 -7.06
C SER A 50 -1.68 2.66 -5.92
N GLY A 51 -1.77 1.33 -5.84
CA GLY A 51 -2.44 0.65 -4.75
C GLY A 51 -1.75 -0.66 -4.38
N LEU A 52 -1.93 -1.08 -3.13
CA LEU A 52 -1.38 -2.32 -2.59
C LEU A 52 -2.49 -3.11 -1.89
N LEU A 53 -2.52 -4.43 -2.11
CA LEU A 53 -3.28 -5.34 -1.26
C LEU A 53 -2.29 -6.33 -0.65
N VAL A 54 -2.20 -6.33 0.67
CA VAL A 54 -1.19 -7.09 1.41
C VAL A 54 -1.89 -8.08 2.33
N SER A 55 -1.53 -9.35 2.19
CA SER A 55 -1.91 -10.45 3.09
C SER A 55 -0.67 -11.21 3.54
N PRO A 56 -0.75 -12.16 4.50
CA PRO A 56 0.42 -12.91 4.95
C PRO A 56 1.15 -13.66 3.83
N ALA A 57 0.44 -14.10 2.78
CA ALA A 57 1.04 -14.76 1.62
C ALA A 57 1.15 -13.87 0.38
N HIS A 58 0.28 -12.87 0.18
CA HIS A 58 0.20 -12.11 -1.07
C HIS A 58 0.52 -10.63 -0.90
N PHE A 59 1.48 -10.14 -1.69
CA PHE A 59 1.80 -8.73 -1.84
C PHE A 59 1.44 -8.32 -3.28
N ARG A 60 0.22 -7.81 -3.45
CA ARG A 60 -0.30 -7.41 -4.76
C ARG A 60 -0.14 -5.93 -4.98
N ILE A 61 0.39 -5.59 -6.15
CA ILE A 61 0.63 -4.21 -6.58
C ILE A 61 -0.32 -3.87 -7.72
N TYR A 62 -1.03 -2.75 -7.59
CA TYR A 62 -1.95 -2.26 -8.59
C TYR A 62 -1.50 -0.91 -9.13
N ARG A 63 -1.69 -0.73 -10.44
CA ARG A 63 -1.50 0.55 -11.14
C ARG A 63 -2.80 0.97 -11.81
N ASN A 64 -3.18 2.22 -11.63
CA ASN A 64 -4.25 2.86 -12.35
C ASN A 64 -3.70 3.68 -13.52
N ASP A 65 -4.04 3.29 -14.74
CA ASP A 65 -3.66 4.03 -15.95
C ASP A 65 -4.54 5.30 -16.17
N LEU A 66 -5.43 5.61 -15.21
CA LEU A 66 -6.30 6.80 -15.07
C LEU A 66 -7.37 7.00 -16.15
N TYR A 67 -7.27 6.28 -17.27
CA TYR A 67 -8.22 6.30 -18.36
C TYR A 67 -8.65 4.85 -18.68
N PRO A 68 -9.96 4.57 -18.80
CA PRO A 68 -11.10 5.49 -18.80
C PRO A 68 -11.59 5.96 -17.41
N GLY A 69 -10.85 5.72 -16.33
CA GLY A 69 -11.26 6.11 -14.97
C GLY A 69 -12.32 5.19 -14.36
N THR A 70 -12.39 3.96 -14.86
CA THR A 70 -13.22 2.88 -14.32
C THR A 70 -12.34 1.89 -13.56
N PRO A 71 -12.90 0.97 -12.74
CA PRO A 71 -12.10 -0.07 -12.08
C PRO A 71 -11.25 -0.90 -13.07
N GLU A 72 -11.69 -1.03 -14.31
CA GLU A 72 -10.96 -1.70 -15.40
C GLU A 72 -9.67 -0.98 -15.82
N SER A 73 -9.52 0.33 -15.52
CA SER A 73 -8.25 1.05 -15.71
C SER A 73 -7.22 0.72 -14.63
N VAL A 74 -7.59 -0.06 -13.62
CA VAL A 74 -6.70 -0.52 -12.55
C VAL A 74 -6.30 -1.96 -12.80
N ARG A 75 -5.02 -2.17 -13.10
CA ARG A 75 -4.44 -3.48 -13.38
C ARG A 75 -3.51 -3.92 -12.27
N GLU A 76 -3.47 -5.23 -12.04
CA GLU A 76 -2.45 -5.85 -11.21
C GLU A 76 -1.13 -5.86 -12.00
N VAL A 77 -0.08 -5.34 -11.37
CA VAL A 77 1.27 -5.27 -11.95
C VAL A 77 2.12 -6.44 -11.46
N ALA A 78 1.92 -6.86 -10.22
CA ALA A 78 2.62 -7.99 -9.62
C ALA A 78 1.81 -8.60 -8.46
N ASP A 79 1.96 -9.90 -8.27
CA ASP A 79 1.62 -10.64 -7.05
C ASP A 79 2.89 -11.36 -6.58
N ILE A 80 3.39 -10.97 -5.42
CA ILE A 80 4.68 -11.41 -4.90
C ILE A 80 4.46 -12.00 -3.52
N PRO A 81 5.15 -13.09 -3.14
CA PRO A 81 5.05 -13.60 -1.78
C PRO A 81 5.42 -12.51 -0.76
N THR A 82 4.52 -12.16 0.16
CA THR A 82 4.77 -11.15 1.20
C THR A 82 6.08 -11.37 1.97
N PRO A 83 6.44 -12.62 2.34
CA PRO A 83 7.71 -12.88 3.02
C PRO A 83 8.95 -12.56 2.19
N HIS A 84 8.82 -12.50 0.87
CA HIS A 84 9.90 -12.16 -0.05
C HIS A 84 10.15 -10.65 -0.09
N ILE A 85 9.11 -9.82 0.03
CA ILE A 85 9.24 -8.34 0.02
C ILE A 85 9.41 -7.76 1.42
N ILE A 86 8.50 -8.08 2.34
CA ILE A 86 8.46 -7.47 3.67
C ILE A 86 9.40 -8.22 4.63
N GLY A 87 9.83 -9.43 4.25
CA GLY A 87 10.60 -10.32 5.09
C GLY A 87 9.71 -11.22 5.94
N ARG A 88 10.34 -12.04 6.78
CA ARG A 88 9.61 -13.05 7.56
C ARG A 88 8.70 -12.40 8.60
N LEU A 89 7.40 -12.63 8.45
CA LEU A 89 6.39 -12.25 9.43
C LEU A 89 6.60 -13.05 10.73
N PRO A 90 6.49 -12.41 11.91
CA PRO A 90 6.36 -13.14 13.17
C PRO A 90 5.12 -14.07 13.11
N ALA A 91 5.22 -15.26 13.70
CA ALA A 91 4.19 -16.30 13.59
C ALA A 91 2.82 -15.91 14.18
N GLU A 92 2.77 -14.85 14.98
CA GLU A 92 1.58 -14.39 15.70
C GLU A 92 1.00 -13.07 15.14
N THR A 93 1.63 -12.48 14.12
CA THR A 93 1.19 -11.18 13.58
C THR A 93 -0.14 -11.35 12.84
N ARG A 94 -1.23 -10.88 13.47
CA ARG A 94 -2.60 -10.90 12.93
C ARG A 94 -3.33 -9.60 13.26
N GLY A 95 -4.39 -9.31 12.51
CA GLY A 95 -5.22 -8.13 12.70
C GLY A 95 -4.40 -6.83 12.75
N PRO A 96 -4.63 -5.93 13.74
CA PRO A 96 -3.97 -4.62 13.81
C PRO A 96 -2.43 -4.67 13.85
N GLU A 97 -1.84 -5.76 14.34
CA GLU A 97 -0.39 -5.91 14.37
C GLU A 97 0.19 -6.11 12.96
N PHE A 98 -0.57 -6.74 12.07
CA PHE A 98 -0.18 -6.91 10.67
C PHE A 98 -0.26 -5.57 9.93
N GLU A 99 -1.29 -4.76 10.18
CA GLU A 99 -1.38 -3.39 9.66
C GLU A 99 -0.20 -2.52 10.12
N ASP A 100 0.13 -2.51 11.41
CA ASP A 100 1.31 -1.78 11.94
C ASP A 100 2.61 -2.28 11.32
N PHE A 101 2.73 -3.58 11.07
CA PHE A 101 3.90 -4.16 10.42
C PHE A 101 4.05 -3.68 8.97
N VAL A 102 2.97 -3.68 8.20
CA VAL A 102 2.95 -3.17 6.81
C VAL A 102 3.24 -1.67 6.79
N GLN A 103 2.65 -0.89 7.70
CA GLN A 103 2.92 0.53 7.81
C GLN A 103 4.40 0.81 8.11
N ARG A 104 4.97 0.13 9.12
CA ARG A 104 6.39 0.28 9.47
C ARG A 104 7.31 -0.10 8.32
N TRP A 105 6.95 -1.12 7.54
CA TRP A 105 7.72 -1.47 6.35
C TRP A 105 7.71 -0.34 5.31
N LEU A 106 6.55 0.29 5.05
CA LEU A 106 6.47 1.46 4.15
C LEU A 106 7.30 2.63 4.67
N GLU A 107 7.26 2.91 5.97
CA GLU A 107 8.06 3.96 6.62
C GLU A 107 9.56 3.68 6.53
N GLN A 108 9.97 2.43 6.78
CA GLN A 108 11.36 2.01 6.62
C GLN A 108 11.80 2.10 5.15
N LEU A 109 10.95 1.70 4.21
CA LEU A 109 11.22 1.82 2.78
C LEU A 109 11.44 3.28 2.38
N GLN A 110 10.57 4.19 2.82
CA GLN A 110 10.70 5.62 2.59
C GLN A 110 12.04 6.15 3.15
N ASN A 111 12.36 5.84 4.41
CA ASN A 111 13.61 6.28 5.06
C ASN A 111 14.87 5.69 4.40
N ASN A 112 14.84 4.42 4.05
CA ASN A 112 15.94 3.71 3.39
C ASN A 112 16.19 4.26 1.98
N TYR A 113 15.13 4.61 1.25
CA TYR A 113 15.25 5.28 -0.05
C TYR A 113 15.93 6.65 0.09
N LEU A 114 15.49 7.48 1.05
CA LEU A 114 16.08 8.79 1.31
C LEU A 114 17.56 8.72 1.70
N THR A 115 17.96 7.64 2.39
CA THR A 115 19.34 7.39 2.82
C THR A 115 20.15 6.53 1.84
N ARG A 116 19.59 6.16 0.68
CA ARG A 116 20.16 5.26 -0.34
C ARG A 116 20.59 3.88 0.19
N ASN A 117 19.92 3.38 1.23
CA ASN A 117 20.21 2.09 1.86
C ASN A 117 19.03 1.11 1.68
N ILE A 118 18.63 0.87 0.42
CA ILE A 118 17.44 0.08 0.10
C ILE A 118 17.75 -1.42 0.21
N SER A 119 17.14 -2.08 1.19
CA SER A 119 17.21 -3.54 1.35
C SER A 119 15.96 -4.20 0.74
N ILE A 120 15.85 -4.14 -0.59
CA ILE A 120 14.82 -4.87 -1.37
C ILE A 120 15.52 -5.95 -2.22
N PRO A 121 14.96 -7.18 -2.31
CA PRO A 121 15.48 -8.21 -3.20
C PRO A 121 15.58 -7.71 -4.65
N ALA A 122 16.65 -8.11 -5.35
CA ALA A 122 16.96 -7.58 -6.68
C ALA A 122 15.88 -7.88 -7.73
N ASP A 123 15.17 -9.00 -7.59
CA ASP A 123 14.14 -9.47 -8.51
C ASP A 123 12.81 -8.70 -8.39
N VAL A 124 12.56 -8.06 -7.24
CA VAL A 124 11.35 -7.25 -7.00
C VAL A 124 11.66 -5.75 -6.89
N ARG A 125 12.94 -5.38 -6.98
CA ARG A 125 13.39 -3.99 -6.86
C ARG A 125 12.74 -3.09 -7.91
N ASP A 126 12.77 -3.49 -9.18
CA ASP A 126 12.31 -2.65 -10.28
C ASP A 126 10.84 -2.28 -10.12
N VAL A 127 9.98 -3.24 -9.73
CA VAL A 127 8.55 -2.99 -9.53
C VAL A 127 8.28 -2.14 -8.29
N VAL A 128 9.03 -2.33 -7.20
CA VAL A 128 8.86 -1.50 -6.00
C VAL A 128 9.32 -0.06 -6.27
N GLU A 129 10.44 0.11 -6.97
CA GLU A 129 10.99 1.42 -7.34
C GLU A 129 10.11 2.15 -8.36
N SER A 130 9.41 1.43 -9.25
CA SER A 130 8.52 2.07 -10.23
C SER A 130 7.12 2.35 -9.70
N GLU A 131 6.55 1.48 -8.87
CA GLU A 131 5.14 1.57 -8.46
C GLU A 131 4.92 2.22 -7.09
N ILE A 132 5.84 2.03 -6.15
CA ILE A 132 5.63 2.35 -4.73
C ILE A 132 6.46 3.56 -4.32
N VAL A 133 7.76 3.55 -4.65
CA VAL A 133 8.73 4.58 -4.24
C VAL A 133 8.32 6.00 -4.65
N PRO A 134 7.81 6.28 -5.87
CA PRO A 134 7.42 7.63 -6.25
C PRO A 134 6.35 8.21 -5.31
N SER A 135 5.32 7.41 -5.00
CA SER A 135 4.27 7.80 -4.07
C SER A 135 4.78 8.01 -2.64
N LEU A 136 5.73 7.19 -2.18
CA LEU A 136 6.36 7.35 -0.86
C LEU A 136 7.23 8.60 -0.79
N TYR A 137 7.94 8.95 -1.86
CA TYR A 137 8.82 10.11 -1.89
C TYR A 137 8.04 11.44 -1.80
N GLU A 138 6.93 11.53 -2.53
CA GLU A 138 6.11 12.74 -2.62
C GLU A 138 5.13 12.91 -1.45
N GLY A 139 4.96 11.87 -0.63
CA GLY A 139 3.88 11.82 0.36
C GLY A 139 4.28 11.60 1.82
N GLU A 140 3.25 11.57 2.64
CA GLU A 140 3.26 11.26 4.07
C GLU A 140 2.36 10.03 4.31
N ILE A 141 2.92 9.03 4.99
CA ILE A 141 2.24 7.77 5.30
C ILE A 141 1.29 7.99 6.48
N GLY A 142 0.11 7.41 6.43
CA GLY A 142 -0.90 7.49 7.48
C GLY A 142 -1.81 6.28 7.53
N ALA A 143 -2.14 5.80 8.73
CA ALA A 143 -3.17 4.78 8.93
C ALA A 143 -4.56 5.42 9.12
N SER A 144 -5.58 4.74 8.61
CA SER A 144 -6.98 5.07 8.85
C SER A 144 -7.41 4.72 10.30
N GLY A 145 -6.75 3.73 10.91
CA GLY A 145 -6.90 3.34 12.31
C GLY A 145 -6.05 4.15 13.29
N SER A 146 -6.35 5.44 13.49
CA SER A 146 -5.84 6.26 14.61
C SER A 146 -4.31 6.23 14.85
N ARG A 147 -3.57 7.00 14.05
CA ARG A 147 -2.38 7.74 14.53
C ARG A 147 -1.98 8.90 13.63
N TRP A 148 -2.92 9.83 13.42
CA TRP A 148 -2.57 11.22 13.12
C TRP A 148 -2.74 12.04 14.40
N PRO A 149 -1.66 12.62 14.96
CA PRO A 149 -1.82 13.74 15.87
C PRO A 149 -2.40 14.87 15.04
N TRP A 150 -3.66 15.20 15.32
CA TRP A 150 -4.21 16.48 14.93
C TRP A 150 -3.27 17.57 15.48
N TRP A 151 -2.62 18.30 14.57
CA TRP A 151 -2.12 19.67 14.72
C TRP A 151 -1.83 20.16 16.15
N THR A 152 -0.55 20.26 16.50
CA THR A 152 -0.06 21.40 17.31
C THR A 152 0.92 22.21 16.45
N ALA A 153 0.35 23.03 15.56
CA ALA A 153 1.03 24.23 15.07
C ALA A 153 0.36 25.43 15.74
N SER A 154 1.21 26.28 16.31
CA SER A 154 0.96 27.34 17.30
C SER A 154 -0.08 28.39 16.95
#